data_AF-A0A7C4JHB5-F1
#
_entry.id   AF-A0A7C4JHB5-F1
#
_cell.length_a   1.000
_cell.length_b   1.000
_cell.length_c   1.000
_cell.angle_alpha   90.00
_cell.angle_beta   90.00
_cell.angle_gamma   90.00
#
_symmetry.space_group_name_H-M   'P 1'
#
loop_
_entity.id
_entity.type
_entity.pdbx_description
1 polymer ?
#
loop_
_entity_poly.entity_id
_entity_poly.type
_entity_poly.pdbx_seq_one_letter_code
_entity_poly.pdbx_strand_id
1 'polypeptide(L)'
;MKETLTLTTGQGFWSALIWAAAALATLLLAGLLWWRGRREYKRGTEQELPFLSGERAENPGVGALHLYWGLTEALRPVLERLRSWHSGVINDYAGWFVVILGIVLLLVLV
;
A
#
# COMPACT_ATOMS: atom_id res chain seq x y z
N MET A 1 32.24 14.04 41.59
CA MET A 1 31.84 13.43 40.30
C MET A 1 30.98 14.44 39.57
N LYS A 2 31.37 14.89 38.37
CA LYS A 2 30.51 15.75 37.54
C LYS A 2 29.48 14.85 36.88
N GLU A 3 28.23 14.92 37.30
CA GLU A 3 27.15 14.28 36.56
C GLU A 3 26.94 15.06 35.26
N THR A 4 27.35 14.47 34.15
CA THR A 4 27.01 14.98 32.82
C THR A 4 25.59 14.54 32.50
N LEU A 5 24.64 15.47 32.62
CA LEU A 5 23.27 15.35 32.11
C LEU A 5 23.33 15.08 30.60
N THR A 6 23.35 13.79 30.23
CA THR A 6 23.33 13.34 28.85
C THR A 6 21.91 12.87 28.54
N LEU A 7 21.23 13.61 27.67
CA LEU A 7 19.89 13.26 27.21
C LEU A 7 20.01 12.15 26.14
N THR A 8 19.54 10.95 26.47
CA THR A 8 19.42 9.83 25.52
C THR A 8 18.15 10.00 24.68
N THR A 9 18.28 10.65 23.52
CA THR A 9 17.15 10.98 22.64
C THR A 9 16.90 9.93 21.53
N GLY A 10 17.75 8.89 21.45
CA GLY A 10 17.71 7.91 20.36
C GLY A 10 18.10 8.47 18.98
N GLN A 11 18.57 9.73 18.94
CA GLN A 11 19.00 10.41 17.72
C GLN A 11 20.50 10.71 17.79
N GLY A 12 21.19 10.49 16.68
CA GLY A 12 22.63 10.70 16.57
C GLY A 12 22.97 11.76 15.55
N PHE A 13 24.26 12.07 15.44
CA PHE A 13 24.79 12.99 14.43
C PHE A 13 24.34 12.63 12.99
N TRP A 14 24.23 11.33 12.70
CA TRP A 14 23.83 10.80 11.39
C TRP A 14 22.31 10.77 11.15
N SER A 15 21.48 11.10 12.15
CA SER A 15 20.02 11.04 12.02
C SER A 15 19.50 11.88 10.85
N ALA A 16 20.06 13.08 10.63
CA ALA A 16 19.66 13.93 9.51
C ALA A 16 19.90 13.25 8.14
N LEU A 17 21.03 12.56 7.99
CA LEU A 17 21.35 11.84 6.76
C LEU A 17 20.48 10.60 6.57
N ILE A 18 20.15 9.89 7.65
CA ILE A 18 19.21 8.76 7.62
C ILE A 18 17.82 9.24 7.19
N TRP A 19 17.32 10.36 7.74
CA TRP A 19 16.04 10.93 7.33
C TRP A 19 16.04 11.39 5.87
N ALA A 20 17.13 12.01 5.41
CA ALA A 20 17.27 12.39 4.00
C ALA A 20 17.24 11.16 3.07
N ALA A 21 17.96 10.09 3.44
CA ALA A 21 17.95 8.84 2.70
C ALA A 21 16.55 8.17 2.70
N ALA A 22 15.86 8.17 3.84
CA ALA A 22 14.49 7.64 3.95
C ALA A 22 13.48 8.44 3.09
N ALA A 23 13.59 9.77 3.09
CA ALA A 23 12.77 10.63 2.25
C ALA A 23 13.03 10.35 0.76
N LEU A 24 14.30 10.24 0.36
CA LEU A 24 14.68 9.89 -1.00
C LEU A 24 14.14 8.50 -1.40
N ALA A 25 14.31 7.50 -0.55
CA ALA A 25 13.78 6.16 -0.77
C ALA A 25 12.25 6.17 -0.95
N THR A 26 11.54 6.97 -0.15
CA THR A 26 10.09 7.13 -0.25
C THR A 26 9.69 7.77 -1.58
N LEU A 27 10.39 8.82 -2.02
CA LEU A 27 10.14 9.47 -3.31
C LEU A 27 10.43 8.53 -4.48
N LEU A 28 11.50 7.74 -4.42
CA LEU A 28 11.82 6.75 -5.43
C LEU A 28 10.75 5.67 -5.51
N LEU A 29 10.26 5.18 -4.36
CA LEU A 29 9.18 4.21 -4.30
C LEU A 29 7.88 4.80 -4.88
N ALA A 30 7.52 6.01 -4.47
CA ALA A 30 6.34 6.72 -5.00
C ALA A 30 6.45 6.93 -6.52
N GLY A 31 7.63 7.31 -7.01
CA GLY A 31 7.90 7.47 -8.44
C GLY A 31 7.79 6.15 -9.21
N LEU A 32 8.29 5.05 -8.64
CA LEU A 32 8.16 3.71 -9.23
C LEU A 32 6.70 3.26 -9.32
N LEU A 33 5.91 3.50 -8.27
CA LEU A 33 4.48 3.21 -8.25
C LEU A 33 3.73 4.07 -9.26
N TRP A 34 4.03 5.37 -9.32
CA TRP A 34 3.44 6.29 -10.28
C TRP A 34 3.76 5.90 -11.73
N TRP A 35 5.00 5.49 -12.02
CA TRP A 35 5.40 5.06 -13.35
C TRP A 35 4.66 3.80 -13.83
N ARG A 36 4.30 2.90 -12.89
CA ARG A 36 3.48 1.72 -13.15
C ARG A 36 1.98 2.01 -13.19
N GLY A 37 1.54 3.22 -12.84
CA GLY A 37 0.14 3.63 -12.88
C GLY A 37 -0.44 3.65 -14.29
N ARG A 38 -1.77 3.50 -14.40
CA ARG A 38 -2.49 3.54 -15.69
C ARG A 38 -2.41 4.96 -16.27
N ARG A 39 -1.89 5.08 -17.50
CA ARG A 39 -1.74 6.36 -18.23
C ARG A 39 -2.97 6.73 -19.07
N GLU A 40 -4.09 6.05 -18.86
CA GLU A 40 -5.32 6.18 -19.65
C GLU A 40 -6.14 7.43 -19.32
N TYR A 41 -5.71 8.20 -18.32
CA TYR A 41 -6.34 9.47 -17.94
C TYR A 41 -6.22 10.51 -19.06
N LYS A 42 -7.37 11.00 -19.53
CA LYS A 42 -7.45 12.03 -20.59
C LYS A 42 -7.97 13.33 -20.00
N ARG A 43 -7.06 14.29 -19.88
CA ARG A 43 -7.38 15.64 -19.38
C ARG A 43 -8.40 16.35 -20.28
N GLY A 44 -9.35 17.06 -19.69
CA GLY A 44 -10.37 17.83 -20.42
C GLY A 44 -11.42 16.98 -21.14
N THR A 45 -11.61 15.73 -20.70
CA THR A 45 -12.66 14.84 -21.21
C THR A 45 -13.74 14.60 -20.16
N GLU A 46 -14.82 13.93 -20.55
CA GLU A 46 -15.89 13.47 -19.64
C GLU A 46 -15.35 12.59 -18.48
N GLN A 47 -14.10 12.09 -18.54
CA GLN A 47 -13.45 11.40 -17.41
C GLN A 47 -13.21 12.29 -16.18
N GLU A 48 -13.15 13.61 -16.35
CA GLU A 48 -13.00 14.56 -15.24
C GLU A 48 -14.35 14.90 -14.58
N LEU A 49 -15.46 14.54 -15.22
CA LEU A 49 -16.79 14.80 -14.72
C LEU A 49 -17.25 13.65 -13.80
N PRO A 50 -18.04 13.95 -12.76
CA PRO A 50 -18.71 12.91 -11.99
C PRO A 50 -19.55 12.00 -12.89
N PHE A 51 -19.44 10.69 -12.72
CA PHE A 51 -20.24 9.74 -13.48
C PHE A 51 -21.71 9.79 -13.02
N LEU A 52 -22.58 10.40 -13.83
CA LEU A 52 -24.02 10.55 -13.57
C LEU A 52 -24.86 9.74 -14.56
N SER A 53 -24.37 8.60 -15.03
CA SER A 53 -25.08 7.74 -15.99
C SER A 53 -25.55 8.46 -17.27
N GLY A 54 -24.82 9.49 -17.72
CA GLY A 54 -25.10 10.25 -18.94
C GLY A 54 -25.86 11.56 -18.75
N GLU A 55 -26.28 11.89 -17.53
CA GLU A 55 -26.95 13.16 -17.23
C GLU A 55 -25.97 14.28 -16.87
N ARG A 56 -26.30 15.52 -17.26
CA ARG A 56 -25.55 16.71 -16.84
C ARG A 56 -26.29 17.37 -15.68
N ALA A 57 -25.67 17.37 -14.50
CA ALA A 57 -26.20 18.08 -13.34
C ALA A 57 -25.36 19.32 -13.01
N GLU A 58 -26.02 20.42 -12.66
CA GLU A 58 -25.36 21.55 -12.04
C GLU A 58 -24.99 21.19 -10.60
N ASN A 59 -23.70 21.24 -10.27
CA ASN A 59 -23.13 20.88 -8.97
C ASN A 59 -23.39 19.42 -8.51
N PRO A 60 -22.89 18.41 -9.25
CA PRO A 60 -23.06 17.03 -8.84
C PRO A 60 -22.18 16.72 -7.63
N GLY A 61 -22.81 16.40 -6.51
CA GLY A 61 -22.12 15.83 -5.37
C GLY A 61 -21.63 14.41 -5.69
N VAL A 62 -20.38 14.10 -5.38
CA VAL A 62 -19.87 12.73 -5.44
C VAL A 62 -20.20 12.05 -4.11
N GLY A 63 -21.02 10.99 -4.16
CA GLY A 63 -21.29 10.18 -2.97
C GLY A 63 -19.99 9.58 -2.41
N ALA A 64 -19.84 9.49 -1.09
CA ALA A 64 -18.59 9.07 -0.44
C ALA A 64 -18.05 7.72 -0.94
N LEU A 65 -18.93 6.78 -1.30
CA LEU A 65 -18.56 5.48 -1.86
C LEU A 65 -17.90 5.57 -3.24
N HIS A 66 -18.24 6.59 -4.03
CA HIS A 66 -17.68 6.80 -5.36
C HIS A 66 -16.30 7.48 -5.34
N LEU A 67 -15.94 8.14 -4.23
CA LEU A 67 -14.65 8.83 -4.08
C LEU A 67 -13.46 7.87 -4.21
N TYR A 68 -13.61 6.64 -3.74
CA TYR A 68 -12.55 5.63 -3.75
C TYR A 68 -12.72 4.58 -4.87
N TRP A 69 -13.66 4.77 -5.79
CA TRP A 69 -13.95 3.78 -6.83
C TRP A 69 -12.71 3.45 -7.66
N GLY A 70 -11.96 4.46 -8.11
CA GLY A 70 -10.72 4.25 -8.86
C GLY A 70 -9.65 3.49 -8.08
N LEU A 71 -9.54 3.72 -6.77
CA LEU A 71 -8.64 2.97 -5.89
C LEU A 71 -9.08 1.51 -5.78
N THR A 72 -10.36 1.25 -5.55
CA THR A 72 -10.90 -0.11 -5.43
C THR A 72 -10.74 -0.90 -6.73
N GLU A 73 -10.95 -0.24 -7.87
CA GLU A 73 -10.84 -0.85 -9.20
C GLU A 73 -9.36 -1.14 -9.56
N ALA A 74 -8.44 -0.25 -9.19
CA ALA A 74 -7.01 -0.48 -9.35
C ALA A 74 -6.49 -1.64 -8.49
N LEU A 75 -7.08 -1.87 -7.31
CA LEU A 75 -6.70 -2.98 -6.41
C LEU A 75 -7.34 -4.32 -6.81
N ARG A 76 -8.39 -4.32 -7.65
CA ARG A 76 -9.12 -5.53 -8.05
C ARG A 76 -8.20 -6.68 -8.52
N PRO A 77 -7.22 -6.48 -9.43
CA PRO A 77 -6.38 -7.59 -9.90
C PRO A 77 -5.54 -8.23 -8.77
N VAL A 78 -5.07 -7.41 -7.82
CA VAL A 78 -4.30 -7.88 -6.66
C VAL A 78 -5.19 -8.72 -5.75
N LEU A 79 -6.41 -8.23 -5.47
CA LEU A 79 -7.38 -8.92 -4.64
C LEU A 79 -7.86 -10.22 -5.29
N GLU A 80 -8.09 -10.23 -6.61
CA GLU A 80 -8.45 -11.43 -7.36
C GLU A 80 -7.32 -12.47 -7.34
N ARG A 81 -6.07 -12.03 -7.47
CA ARG A 81 -4.92 -12.93 -7.34
C ARG A 81 -4.81 -13.50 -5.93
N LEU A 82 -4.99 -12.68 -4.90
CA LEU A 82 -4.97 -13.15 -3.51
C LEU A 82 -6.13 -14.11 -3.24
N ARG A 83 -7.33 -13.81 -3.75
CA ARG A 83 -8.49 -14.69 -3.68
C ARG A 83 -8.21 -16.05 -4.33
N SER A 84 -7.46 -16.09 -5.42
CA SER A 84 -7.11 -17.37 -6.09
C SER A 84 -6.26 -18.31 -5.22
N TRP A 85 -5.65 -17.82 -4.13
CA TRP A 85 -4.90 -18.65 -3.19
C TRP A 85 -5.80 -19.31 -2.13
N HIS A 86 -7.09 -18.95 -2.07
CA HIS A 86 -8.07 -19.63 -1.24
C HIS A 86 -8.78 -20.71 -2.07
N SER A 87 -8.44 -21.96 -1.81
CA SER A 87 -9.10 -23.11 -2.45
C SER A 87 -10.45 -23.44 -1.80
N GLY A 88 -10.67 -23.03 -0.55
CA GLY A 88 -11.84 -23.42 0.25
C GLY A 88 -11.80 -24.89 0.74
N VAL A 89 -10.71 -25.62 0.48
CA VAL A 89 -10.53 -27.01 0.90
C VAL A 89 -9.75 -27.04 2.21
N ILE A 90 -10.34 -27.55 3.28
CA ILE A 90 -9.75 -27.52 4.63
C ILE A 90 -8.36 -28.18 4.71
N ASN A 91 -8.12 -29.21 3.90
CA ASN A 91 -6.84 -29.91 3.85
C ASN A 91 -5.69 -29.00 3.39
N ASP A 92 -5.94 -28.07 2.47
CA ASP A 92 -4.91 -27.14 1.99
C ASP A 92 -4.46 -26.19 3.10
N TYR A 93 -5.38 -25.77 3.97
CA TYR A 93 -5.07 -24.94 5.14
C TYR A 93 -4.27 -25.71 6.19
N ALA A 94 -4.64 -26.97 6.45
CA ALA A 94 -3.87 -27.85 7.33
C ALA A 94 -2.44 -28.07 6.79
N GLY A 95 -2.30 -28.26 5.48
CA GLY A 95 -1.00 -28.33 4.80
C GLY A 95 -0.17 -27.06 4.99
N TRP A 96 -0.75 -25.88 4.71
CA TRP A 96 -0.09 -24.59 4.92
C TRP A 96 0.32 -24.37 6.37
N PHE A 97 -0.51 -24.79 7.33
CA PHE A 97 -0.17 -24.71 8.75
C PHE A 97 1.09 -25.52 9.09
N VAL A 98 1.18 -26.77 8.61
CA VAL A 98 2.37 -27.62 8.82
C VAL A 98 3.62 -27.01 8.17
N VAL A 99 3.50 -26.43 6.97
CA VAL A 99 4.62 -25.76 6.29
C VAL A 99 5.12 -24.56 7.10
N ILE A 100 4.21 -23.68 7.54
CA ILE A 100 4.55 -22.50 8.34
C ILE A 100 5.18 -22.92 9.67
N LEU A 101 4.65 -23.96 10.33
CA LEU A 101 5.20 -24.51 11.56
C LEU A 101 6.63 -25.01 11.35
N GLY A 102 6.91 -25.72 10.25
CA GLY A 102 8.25 -26.14 9.88
C GLY A 102 9.21 -24.97 9.68
N ILE A 103 8.79 -23.92 8.98
CA ILE A 103 9.60 -22.70 8.77
C ILE A 103 9.92 -22.04 10.12
N VAL A 104 8.93 -21.87 10.99
CA VAL A 104 9.13 -21.26 12.31
C VAL A 104 10.11 -22.08 13.15
N LEU A 105 9.99 -23.41 13.16
CA LEU A 105 10.92 -24.27 13.89
C LEU A 105 12.36 -24.13 13.37
N LEU A 106 12.55 -24.07 12.05
CA LEU A 106 13.87 -23.84 11.46
C LEU A 106 14.46 -22.48 11.86
N LEU A 107 13.65 -21.41 11.86
CA LEU A 107 14.10 -20.08 12.25
C LEU A 107 14.43 -19.95 13.75
N VAL A 108 13.83 -20.78 14.60
CA VAL A 108 14.07 -20.76 16.06
C VAL A 108 15.23 -21.66 16.47
N LEU A 109 15.43 -22.78 15.79
CA LEU A 109 16.55 -23.71 16.07
C LEU A 109 17.88 -23.28 15.45
N VAL A 110 17.87 -22.40 14.46
CA VAL A 110 19.07 -21.77 13.86
C VAL A 110 19.36 -20.45 14.55
#